data_AF-A0A0C1N7H9-F1
#
_entry.id   AF-A0A0C1N7H9-F1
#
_cell.length_a   1.000
_cell.length_b   1.000
_cell.length_c   1.000
_cell.angle_alpha   90.00
_cell.angle_beta   90.00
_cell.angle_gamma   90.00
#
_symmetry.space_group_name_H-M   'P 1'
#
loop_
_entity.id
_entity.type
_entity.pdbx_description
1 polymer ?
#
loop_
_entity_poly.entity_id
_entity_poly.type
_entity_poly.pdbx_seq_one_letter_code
_entity_poly.pdbx_strand_id
1 'polypeptide(L)'
;MQAYKLNATVDDSGHLIIDEPLNMAPGRVEIIILHSNSPVETAIENQPQPAKPKRVVECSIPILKEWLESTEPTPSDFDPEQAKWEYLKGKHHL
;
A
#
# COMPACT_ATOMS: atom_id res chain seq x y z
N MET A 1 16.37 -19.80 -7.14
CA MET A 1 16.55 -18.89 -5.98
C MET A 1 15.42 -19.16 -5.01
N GLN A 2 15.70 -19.30 -3.71
CA GLN A 2 14.70 -19.58 -2.68
C GLN A 2 14.69 -18.43 -1.68
N ALA A 3 13.50 -17.96 -1.33
CA ALA A 3 13.29 -16.87 -0.38
C ALA A 3 12.57 -17.39 0.86
N TYR A 4 12.92 -16.86 2.02
CA TYR A 4 12.30 -17.19 3.30
C TYR A 4 11.60 -15.93 3.82
N LYS A 5 10.36 -16.09 4.29
CA LYS A 5 9.67 -15.05 5.05
C LYS A 5 9.83 -15.37 6.52
N LEU A 6 10.51 -14.50 7.25
CA LEU A 6 10.80 -14.65 8.67
C LEU A 6 10.32 -13.39 9.39
N ASN A 7 9.94 -13.55 10.65
CA ASN A 7 9.71 -12.41 11.54
C ASN A 7 11.06 -11.96 12.10
N ALA A 8 11.32 -10.67 12.01
CA ALA A 8 12.54 -10.08 12.52
C ALA A 8 12.22 -8.68 13.04
N THR A 9 12.93 -8.27 14.09
CA THR A 9 12.77 -6.99 14.76
C THR A 9 14.04 -6.17 14.56
N VAL A 10 13.89 -4.86 14.33
CA VAL A 10 15.02 -3.92 14.38
C VAL A 10 15.05 -3.31 15.77
N ASP A 11 16.16 -3.47 16.50
CA ASP A 11 16.32 -2.89 17.83
C ASP A 11 16.60 -1.38 17.80
N ASP A 12 16.62 -0.74 18.98
CA ASP A 12 16.87 0.71 19.12
C ASP A 12 18.28 1.13 18.64
N SER A 13 19.20 0.18 18.49
CA SER A 13 20.53 0.40 17.93
C SER A 13 20.62 0.16 16.42
N GLY A 14 19.51 -0.26 15.79
CA GLY A 14 19.43 -0.52 14.35
C GLY A 14 19.90 -1.90 13.93
N HIS A 15 20.04 -2.86 14.84
CA HIS A 15 20.38 -4.24 14.50
C HIS A 15 19.14 -5.05 14.16
N LEU A 16 19.25 -5.88 13.11
CA LEU A 16 18.21 -6.83 12.72
C LEU A 16 18.36 -8.12 13.56
N ILE A 17 17.32 -8.44 14.32
CA ILE A 17 17.22 -9.63 15.16
C ILE A 17 16.19 -10.58 14.55
N ILE A 18 16.58 -11.81 14.26
CA ILE A 18 15.69 -12.87 13.79
C ILE A 18 15.40 -13.77 14.99
N ASP A 19 14.14 -13.80 15.43
CA ASP A 19 13.73 -14.51 16.64
C ASP A 19 13.64 -16.04 16.44
N GLU A 20 13.61 -16.49 15.18
CA GLU A 20 13.43 -17.89 14.80
C GLU A 20 14.70 -18.51 14.17
N PRO A 21 15.00 -19.79 14.45
CA PRO A 21 16.15 -20.46 13.88
C PRO A 21 15.97 -20.70 12.38
N LEU A 22 16.99 -20.33 11.60
CA LEU A 22 16.97 -20.46 10.16
C LEU A 22 17.52 -21.82 9.72
N ASN A 23 16.64 -22.69 9.22
CA ASN A 23 17.03 -24.02 8.74
C ASN A 23 17.53 -23.97 7.28
N MET A 24 18.80 -23.61 7.11
CA MET A 24 19.48 -23.64 5.81
C MET A 24 20.95 -24.04 5.95
N ALA A 25 21.56 -24.45 4.83
CA ALA A 25 22.98 -24.75 4.81
C ALA A 25 23.81 -23.49 5.11
N PRO A 26 24.93 -23.59 5.87
CA PRO A 26 25.79 -22.45 6.14
C PRO A 26 26.31 -21.80 4.85
N GLY A 27 26.23 -20.48 4.75
CA GLY A 27 26.64 -19.75 3.57
C GLY A 27 26.37 -18.24 3.67
N ARG A 28 26.84 -17.49 2.68
CA ARG A 28 26.52 -16.07 2.55
C ARG A 28 25.09 -15.92 2.04
N VAL A 29 24.33 -15.06 2.68
CA VAL A 29 22.95 -14.73 2.31
C VAL A 29 22.81 -13.24 2.04
N GLU A 30 21.81 -12.89 1.23
CA GLU A 30 21.38 -11.50 1.00
C GLU A 30 20.04 -11.29 1.70
N ILE A 31 19.87 -10.14 2.33
CA ILE A 31 18.65 -9.79 3.09
C ILE A 31 17.95 -8.66 2.35
N ILE A 32 16.65 -8.85 2.08
CA ILE A 32 15.79 -7.83 1.46
C ILE A 32 14.80 -7.36 2.53
N ILE A 33 14.84 -6.07 2.87
CA ILE A 33 13.94 -5.46 3.86
C ILE A 33 12.81 -4.78 3.11
N LEU A 34 11.58 -5.23 3.35
CA LEU A 34 10.37 -4.59 2.84
C LEU A 34 9.76 -3.75 3.95
N HIS A 35 9.81 -2.42 3.81
CA HIS A 35 9.20 -1.51 4.77
C HIS A 35 7.76 -1.23 4.36
N SER A 36 6.80 -1.79 5.10
CA SER A 36 5.39 -1.42 4.97
C SER A 36 5.20 -0.12 5.73
N ASN A 37 5.10 1.01 5.01
CA ASN A 37 4.71 2.27 5.62
C ASN A 37 3.24 2.17 6.04
N SER A 38 2.97 1.56 7.20
CA SER A 38 1.66 1.70 7.83
C SER A 38 1.52 3.16 8.22
N PRO A 39 0.46 3.87 7.78
CA PRO A 39 0.22 5.21 8.26
C PRO A 39 0.06 5.15 9.77
N VAL A 40 0.88 5.96 10.46
CA VAL A 40 0.75 6.24 11.89
C VAL A 40 -0.70 6.65 12.14
N GLU A 41 -1.45 5.85 12.91
CA GLU A 41 -2.74 6.23 13.46
C GLU A 41 -2.52 7.47 14.33
N THR A 42 -2.61 8.63 13.70
CA THR A 42 -2.74 9.89 14.41
C THR A 42 -4.16 9.87 14.90
N ALA A 43 -4.36 9.82 16.22
CA ALA A 43 -5.66 9.96 16.85
C ALA A 43 -6.32 11.25 16.34
N ILE A 44 -7.26 11.14 15.40
CA ILE A 44 -8.10 12.27 14.98
C ILE A 44 -9.43 12.07 15.66
N GLU A 45 -9.56 12.80 16.75
CA GLU A 45 -10.80 13.20 17.40
C GLU A 45 -11.90 13.48 16.36
N ASN A 46 -13.02 12.78 16.50
CA ASN A 46 -14.23 12.93 15.70
C ASN A 46 -14.68 14.41 15.66
N GLN A 47 -14.26 15.14 14.63
CA GLN A 47 -14.96 16.35 14.21
C GLN A 47 -15.90 16.04 13.03
N PRO A 48 -17.10 16.65 13.00
CA PRO A 48 -18.07 16.41 11.94
C PRO A 48 -17.49 16.80 10.56
N GLN A 49 -17.52 15.85 9.62
CA GLN A 49 -17.16 16.05 8.22
C GLN A 49 -17.78 17.33 7.64
N PRO A 50 -16.99 18.28 7.10
CA PRO A 50 -17.52 19.27 6.20
C PRO A 50 -17.84 18.60 4.86
N ALA A 51 -18.99 18.97 4.28
CA ALA A 51 -19.52 18.45 3.03
C ALA A 51 -18.45 18.39 1.92
N LYS A 52 -18.41 17.24 1.20
CA LYS A 52 -17.49 16.93 0.11
C LYS A 52 -17.25 18.16 -0.80
N PRO A 53 -16.01 18.65 -0.97
CA PRO A 53 -15.74 19.71 -1.92
C PRO A 53 -15.97 19.18 -3.34
N LYS A 54 -16.77 19.90 -4.13
CA LYS A 54 -16.88 19.68 -5.58
C LYS A 54 -15.47 19.82 -6.18
N ARG A 55 -15.00 18.78 -6.87
CA ARG A 55 -13.67 18.74 -7.46
C ARG A 55 -13.60 19.79 -8.58
N VAL A 56 -12.77 20.82 -8.42
CA VAL A 56 -12.42 21.71 -9.54
C VAL A 56 -11.30 21.02 -10.30
N VAL A 57 -11.62 20.43 -11.46
CA VAL A 57 -10.65 19.74 -12.31
C VAL A 57 -10.11 20.74 -13.33
N GLU A 58 -8.83 21.09 -13.24
CA GLU A 58 -8.13 21.82 -14.31
C GLU A 58 -7.89 20.86 -15.48
N CYS A 59 -8.89 20.73 -16.35
CA CYS A 59 -8.78 20.00 -17.60
C CYS A 59 -8.86 20.99 -18.77
N SER A 60 -7.88 20.94 -19.68
CA SER A 60 -7.85 21.78 -20.89
C SER A 60 -8.93 21.40 -21.92
N ILE A 61 -9.58 20.24 -21.76
CA ILE A 61 -10.58 19.72 -22.68
C ILE A 61 -11.95 19.80 -22.00
N PRO A 62 -12.89 20.61 -22.51
CA PRO A 62 -14.16 20.90 -21.82
C PRO A 62 -15.05 19.66 -21.62
N ILE A 63 -15.08 18.75 -22.60
CA ILE A 63 -15.86 17.50 -22.51
C ILE A 63 -15.33 16.58 -21.39
N LEU A 64 -14.00 16.51 -21.23
CA LEU A 64 -13.40 15.73 -20.17
C LEU A 64 -13.58 16.40 -18.81
N LYS A 65 -13.62 17.74 -18.75
CA LYS A 65 -13.88 18.48 -17.52
C LYS A 65 -15.27 18.14 -16.94
N GLU A 66 -16.31 18.21 -17.77
CA GLU A 66 -17.68 17.87 -17.35
C GLU A 66 -17.80 16.41 -16.89
N TRP A 67 -17.13 15.50 -17.61
CA TRP A 67 -17.10 14.09 -17.24
C TRP A 67 -16.36 13.83 -15.91
N LEU A 68 -15.23 14.51 -15.67
CA LEU A 68 -14.45 14.38 -14.44
C LEU A 68 -15.12 15.05 -13.23
N GLU A 69 -15.92 16.10 -13.44
CA GLU A 69 -16.74 16.73 -12.39
C GLU A 69 -17.96 15.88 -12.02
N SER A 70 -18.46 15.07 -12.95
CA SER A 70 -19.64 14.20 -12.76
C SER A 70 -19.31 12.83 -12.17
N THR A 71 -18.03 12.47 -12.09
CA THR A 71 -17.57 11.16 -11.60
C THR A 71 -17.05 11.25 -10.18
N GLU A 72 -17.24 10.18 -9.40
CA GLU A 72 -16.71 10.14 -8.03
C GLU A 72 -15.18 9.99 -8.08
N PRO A 73 -14.43 10.75 -7.26
CA PRO A 73 -13.00 10.57 -7.17
C PRO A 73 -12.68 9.16 -6.67
N THR A 74 -11.56 8.63 -7.15
CA THR A 74 -10.99 7.40 -6.62
C THR A 74 -10.87 7.51 -5.09
N PRO A 75 -11.33 6.52 -4.32
CA PRO A 75 -11.21 6.51 -2.86
C PRO A 75 -9.75 6.69 -2.44
N SER A 76 -9.48 7.34 -1.29
CA SER A 76 -8.09 7.50 -0.81
C SER A 76 -7.44 6.16 -0.47
N ASP A 77 -8.22 5.14 -0.17
CA ASP A 77 -7.78 3.77 0.13
C ASP A 77 -7.63 2.90 -1.13
N PHE A 78 -7.69 3.49 -2.33
CA PHE A 78 -7.52 2.74 -3.56
C PHE A 78 -6.07 2.31 -3.76
N ASP A 79 -5.82 1.00 -3.60
CA ASP A 79 -4.55 0.38 -3.95
C ASP A 79 -4.56 -0.11 -5.42
N PRO A 80 -3.77 0.52 -6.31
CA PRO A 80 -3.71 0.14 -7.71
C PRO A 80 -3.12 -1.27 -7.93
N GLU A 81 -2.25 -1.74 -7.05
CA GLU A 81 -1.72 -3.10 -7.14
C GLU A 81 -2.79 -4.11 -6.76
N GLN A 82 -3.52 -3.89 -5.67
CA GLN A 82 -4.63 -4.75 -5.27
C GLN A 82 -5.72 -4.83 -6.35
N ALA A 83 -6.11 -3.69 -6.93
CA ALA A 83 -7.11 -3.66 -8.00
C ALA A 83 -6.66 -4.46 -9.25
N LYS A 84 -5.37 -4.39 -9.59
CA LYS A 84 -4.78 -5.18 -10.68
C LYS A 84 -4.78 -6.67 -10.35
N TRP A 85 -4.46 -7.04 -9.12
CA TRP A 85 -4.49 -8.43 -8.66
C TRP A 85 -5.90 -9.03 -8.67
N GLU A 86 -6.91 -8.31 -8.18
CA GLU A 86 -8.32 -8.74 -8.24
C GLU A 86 -8.80 -8.93 -9.68
N TYR A 87 -8.44 -8.01 -10.59
CA TYR A 87 -8.75 -8.15 -12.02
C TYR A 87 -8.12 -9.41 -12.63
N LEU A 88 -6.84 -9.65 -12.33
CA LEU A 88 -6.13 -10.83 -12.83
C LEU A 88 -6.71 -12.11 -12.24
N LYS A 89 -7.09 -12.10 -10.96
CA LYS A 89 -7.71 -13.25 -10.28
C LYS A 89 -9.04 -13.64 -10.91
N GLY A 90 -9.93 -12.67 -11.11
CA GLY A 90 -11.22 -12.89 -11.76
C GLY A 90 -11.10 -13.31 -13.22
N LYS A 91 -10.12 -12.77 -13.96
CA LYS A 91 -9.91 -13.09 -15.38
C LYS A 91 -9.23 -14.43 -15.61
N HIS A 92 -8.29 -14.80 -14.76
CA HIS A 92 -7.46 -16.00 -14.94
C HIS A 92 -7.87 -17.17 -14.03
N HIS A 93 -8.95 -17.04 -13.24
CA HIS A 93 -9.42 -18.05 -12.28
C HIS A 93 -8.26 -18.59 -11.40
N LEU A 94 -7.45 -17.66 -10.88
CA LEU A 94 -6.37 -17.96 -9.94
C LEU A 94 -6.90 -18.19 -8.52
#